data_AF-A0A9X2KJT7-F1
#
_entry.id   AF-A0A9X2KJT7-F1
#
_cell.length_a   1.000
_cell.length_b   1.000
_cell.length_c   1.000
_cell.angle_alpha   90.00
_cell.angle_beta   90.00
_cell.angle_gamma   90.00
#
_symmetry.space_group_name_H-M   'P 1'
#
loop_
_entity.id
_entity.type
_entity.pdbx_description
1 polymer ?
#
loop_
_entity_poly.entity_id
_entity_poly.type
_entity_poly.pdbx_seq_one_letter_code
_entity_poly.pdbx_strand_id
1 'polypeptide(L)'
;MTTRYDRRKAKRELNWKLSNQTVQKILRAELEAGRGTEIYRLERTDNGEPRYFNISAMRPWVEANIEVGAFPLDYERAARLIQTGAVDMDHLENHTIQTELKPIIVCREGGGPAQDQIVDGAHRFVALHMGAAAFGLGGGIPGYLVYPADWKQFLVPPKIAERIFKF
;
A
#
# COMPACT_ATOMS: atom_id res chain seq x y z
N MET A 1 28.80 9.35 12.06
CA MET A 1 29.81 8.42 11.48
C MET A 1 29.47 6.99 11.86
N THR A 2 29.03 6.15 10.93
CA THR A 2 28.75 4.72 11.19
C THR A 2 30.06 3.95 11.36
N THR A 3 30.21 3.30 12.51
CA THR A 3 31.44 2.60 12.86
C THR A 3 31.64 1.35 12.00
N ARG A 4 32.87 0.85 11.93
CA ARG A 4 33.21 -0.39 11.22
C ARG A 4 32.44 -1.60 11.79
N TYR A 5 32.07 -1.54 13.07
CA TYR A 5 31.24 -2.51 13.76
C TYR A 5 29.79 -2.49 13.27
N ASP A 6 29.18 -1.30 13.14
CA ASP A 6 27.81 -1.14 12.66
C ASP A 6 27.64 -1.68 11.24
N ARG A 7 28.63 -1.44 10.37
CA ARG A 7 28.64 -1.97 8.99
C ARG A 7 28.70 -3.50 8.96
N ARG A 8 29.48 -4.12 9.86
CA ARG A 8 29.58 -5.59 9.95
C ARG A 8 28.31 -6.22 10.52
N LYS A 9 27.69 -5.60 11.52
CA LYS A 9 26.41 -6.03 12.09
C LYS A 9 25.29 -5.94 11.05
N ALA A 10 25.18 -4.81 10.35
CA ALA A 10 24.21 -4.62 9.28
C ALA A 10 24.40 -5.63 8.13
N LYS A 11 25.65 -5.93 7.75
CA LYS A 11 25.96 -6.95 6.73
C LYS A 11 25.57 -8.37 7.16
N ARG A 12 25.80 -8.74 8.43
CA ARG A 12 25.38 -10.06 8.97
C ARG A 12 23.86 -10.18 9.05
N GLU A 13 23.17 -9.16 9.55
CA GLU A 13 21.70 -9.13 9.58
C GLU A 13 21.10 -9.20 8.17
N LEU A 14 21.69 -8.48 7.21
CA LEU A 14 21.27 -8.51 5.81
C LEU A 14 21.45 -9.91 5.21
N ASN A 15 22.62 -10.54 5.40
CA ASN A 15 22.86 -11.89 4.89
C ASN A 15 21.92 -12.91 5.54
N TRP A 16 21.63 -12.77 6.83
CA TRP A 16 20.66 -13.61 7.53
C TRP A 16 19.21 -13.40 7.02
N LYS A 17 18.81 -12.15 6.73
CA LYS A 17 17.48 -11.85 6.16
C LYS A 17 17.36 -12.22 4.68
N LEU A 18 18.43 -12.09 3.91
CA LEU A 18 18.49 -12.60 2.53
C LEU A 18 18.52 -14.13 2.48
N SER A 19 18.88 -14.81 3.57
CA SER A 19 18.70 -16.26 3.72
C SER A 19 17.31 -16.66 4.23
N ASN A 20 16.45 -15.71 4.58
CA ASN A 20 15.06 -15.99 4.96
C ASN A 20 14.28 -16.39 3.71
N GLN A 21 13.75 -17.61 3.70
CA GLN A 21 13.02 -18.17 2.56
C GLN A 21 11.84 -17.29 2.12
N THR A 22 11.14 -16.64 3.04
CA THR A 22 10.03 -15.73 2.72
C THR A 22 10.53 -14.50 1.96
N VAL A 23 11.65 -13.92 2.40
CA VAL A 23 12.28 -12.78 1.73
C VAL A 23 12.80 -13.15 0.34
N GLN A 24 13.43 -14.33 0.20
CA GLN A 24 13.86 -14.83 -1.11
C GLN A 24 12.68 -15.13 -2.03
N LYS A 25 11.59 -15.67 -1.49
CA LYS A 25 10.37 -15.97 -2.25
C LYS A 25 9.73 -14.69 -2.77
N ILE A 26 9.68 -13.64 -1.95
CA ILE A 26 9.25 -12.30 -2.38
C ILE A 26 10.16 -11.78 -3.49
N LEU A 27 11.48 -11.66 -3.24
CA LEU A 27 12.44 -11.17 -4.24
C LEU A 27 12.43 -11.95 -5.56
N ARG A 28 12.27 -13.28 -5.49
CA ARG A 28 12.23 -14.14 -6.67
C ARG A 28 10.91 -13.99 -7.44
N ALA A 29 9.78 -13.94 -6.74
CA ALA A 29 8.49 -13.63 -7.38
C ALA A 29 8.48 -12.25 -8.04
N GLU A 30 9.14 -11.25 -7.42
CA GLU A 30 9.32 -9.92 -8.01
C GLU A 30 10.18 -9.95 -9.28
N LEU A 31 11.33 -10.65 -9.24
CA LEU A 31 12.21 -10.80 -10.40
C LEU A 31 11.55 -11.58 -11.54
N GLU A 32 10.73 -12.58 -11.22
CA GLU A 32 9.99 -13.39 -12.19
C GLU A 32 8.78 -12.64 -12.79
N ALA A 33 8.14 -11.75 -12.02
CA ALA A 33 6.96 -11.02 -12.48
C ALA A 33 7.28 -9.91 -13.50
N GLY A 34 8.52 -9.42 -13.55
CA GLY A 34 8.95 -8.40 -14.52
C GLY A 34 8.21 -7.06 -14.46
N ARG A 35 7.38 -6.85 -13.43
CA ARG A 35 6.60 -5.62 -13.20
C ARG A 35 7.30 -4.80 -12.13
N GLY A 36 7.40 -3.48 -12.33
CA GLY A 36 7.93 -2.58 -11.31
C GLY A 36 7.16 -2.75 -10.01
N THR A 37 7.86 -2.95 -8.89
CA THR A 37 7.22 -3.25 -7.60
C THR A 37 6.44 -2.02 -7.13
N GLU A 38 5.11 -2.12 -7.09
CA GLU A 38 4.28 -1.15 -6.37
C GLU A 38 4.42 -1.43 -4.87
N ILE A 39 5.27 -0.64 -4.21
CA ILE A 39 5.40 -0.66 -2.76
C ILE A 39 4.68 0.55 -2.21
N TYR A 40 3.70 0.33 -1.34
CA TYR A 40 3.06 1.43 -0.62
C TYR A 40 3.82 1.73 0.66
N ARG A 41 4.24 2.99 0.86
CA ARG A 41 4.88 3.48 2.10
C ARG A 41 3.83 4.15 2.98
N LEU A 42 3.69 3.66 4.21
CA LEU A 42 2.94 4.33 5.26
C LEU A 42 3.82 5.37 5.96
N GLU A 43 3.41 6.63 6.01
CA GLU A 43 4.22 7.69 6.64
C GLU A 43 4.01 7.81 8.17
N ARG A 44 2.92 7.25 8.72
CA ARG A 44 2.61 7.34 10.15
C ARG A 44 2.14 6.01 10.73
N THR A 45 3.04 5.30 11.39
CA THR A 45 2.65 4.37 12.45
C THR A 45 2.80 5.07 13.81
N ASP A 46 2.14 4.56 14.85
CA ASP A 46 2.24 5.07 16.23
C ASP A 46 3.70 5.18 16.76
N ASN A 47 4.63 4.47 16.11
CA ASN A 47 6.04 4.42 16.45
C ASN A 47 6.94 5.24 15.49
N GLY A 48 6.37 5.97 14.52
CA GLY A 48 7.11 6.79 13.55
C GLY A 48 7.87 6.02 12.46
N GLU A 49 7.82 4.69 12.45
CA GLU A 49 8.53 3.86 11.47
C GLU A 49 7.65 3.57 10.25
N PRO A 50 8.15 3.76 9.01
CA PRO A 50 7.38 3.51 7.82
C PRO A 50 7.13 2.01 7.61
N ARG A 51 5.89 1.66 7.25
CA ARG A 51 5.52 0.32 6.79
C ARG A 51 5.50 0.28 5.27
N TYR A 52 5.97 -0.82 4.73
CA TYR A 52 6.02 -1.05 3.28
C TYR A 52 5.22 -2.30 2.95
N PHE A 53 4.33 -2.23 1.96
CA PHE A 53 3.51 -3.36 1.53
C PHE A 53 3.89 -3.79 0.12
N ASN A 54 4.02 -5.10 -0.10
CA ASN A 54 4.15 -5.65 -1.45
C ASN A 54 2.75 -5.73 -2.09
N ILE A 55 2.37 -4.68 -2.83
CA ILE A 55 1.05 -4.62 -3.47
C ILE A 55 0.95 -5.60 -4.63
N SER A 56 2.05 -5.82 -5.37
CA SER A 56 2.14 -6.79 -6.47
C SER A 56 1.72 -8.20 -6.04
N ALA A 57 2.15 -8.65 -4.87
CA ALA A 57 1.77 -9.94 -4.31
C ALA A 57 0.40 -9.90 -3.59
N MET A 58 0.09 -8.78 -2.94
CA MET A 58 -1.14 -8.62 -2.16
C MET A 58 -2.39 -8.62 -3.04
N ARG A 59 -2.36 -7.92 -4.18
CA ARG A 59 -3.49 -7.81 -5.12
C ARG A 59 -4.09 -9.17 -5.52
N PRO A 60 -3.35 -10.08 -6.19
CA PRO A 60 -3.94 -11.33 -6.66
C PRO A 60 -4.42 -12.19 -5.49
N TRP A 61 -3.78 -12.08 -4.32
CA TRP A 61 -4.22 -12.79 -3.13
C TRP A 61 -5.55 -12.24 -2.62
N VAL A 62 -5.73 -10.92 -2.51
CA VAL A 62 -7.01 -10.35 -2.04
C VAL A 62 -8.15 -10.65 -3.02
N GLU A 63 -7.89 -10.57 -4.34
CA GLU A 63 -8.89 -10.88 -5.37
C GLU A 63 -9.37 -12.34 -5.29
N ALA A 64 -8.52 -13.26 -4.84
CA ALA A 64 -8.86 -14.67 -4.73
C ALA A 64 -9.44 -15.08 -3.36
N ASN A 65 -9.24 -14.29 -2.30
CA ASN A 65 -9.52 -14.70 -0.93
C ASN A 65 -10.47 -13.78 -0.16
N ILE A 66 -10.73 -12.56 -0.63
CA ILE A 66 -11.51 -11.56 0.10
C ILE A 66 -12.65 -11.07 -0.78
N GLU A 67 -13.86 -11.05 -0.23
CA GLU A 67 -15.03 -10.48 -0.90
C GLU A 67 -14.97 -8.95 -0.95
N VAL A 68 -15.51 -8.38 -2.03
CA VAL A 68 -15.59 -6.93 -2.18
C VAL A 68 -16.66 -6.37 -1.24
N GLY A 69 -16.24 -5.46 -0.37
CA GLY A 69 -17.12 -4.70 0.51
C GLY A 69 -17.35 -3.27 0.01
N ALA A 70 -18.31 -2.60 0.63
CA ALA A 70 -18.57 -1.18 0.44
C ALA A 70 -17.99 -0.37 1.60
N PHE A 71 -17.09 0.56 1.29
CA PHE A 71 -16.45 1.45 2.25
C PHE A 71 -17.20 2.78 2.33
N PRO A 72 -17.34 3.38 3.53
CA PRO A 72 -17.97 4.68 3.65
C PRO A 72 -17.19 5.74 2.87
N LEU A 73 -17.91 6.74 2.37
CA LEU A 73 -17.30 7.94 1.83
C LEU A 73 -16.66 8.75 2.97
N ASP A 74 -15.39 9.07 2.80
CA ASP A 74 -14.55 9.87 3.66
C ASP A 74 -13.90 11.01 2.83
N TYR A 75 -14.68 12.09 2.68
CA TYR A 75 -14.29 13.26 1.90
C TYR A 75 -13.09 14.00 2.51
N GLU A 76 -12.95 13.99 3.83
CA GLU A 76 -11.82 14.63 4.52
C GLU A 76 -10.51 13.92 4.17
N ARG A 77 -10.52 12.59 4.15
CA ARG A 77 -9.37 11.80 3.72
C ARG A 77 -9.06 12.00 2.25
N ALA A 78 -10.06 12.04 1.38
CA ALA A 78 -9.84 12.31 -0.04
C ALA A 78 -9.17 13.68 -0.25
N ALA A 79 -9.65 14.72 0.42
CA ALA A 79 -9.05 16.05 0.37
C ALA A 79 -7.60 16.06 0.87
N ARG A 80 -7.29 15.33 1.95
CA ARG A 80 -5.93 15.22 2.48
C ARG A 80 -4.97 14.54 1.50
N LEU A 81 -5.41 13.49 0.80
CA LEU A 81 -4.59 12.80 -0.20
C LEU A 81 -4.19 13.73 -1.35
N ILE A 82 -5.10 14.61 -1.77
CA ILE A 82 -4.82 15.64 -2.78
C ILE A 82 -3.84 16.68 -2.21
N GLN A 83 -4.14 17.23 -1.03
CA GLN A 83 -3.32 18.30 -0.42
C GLN A 83 -1.87 17.88 -0.13
N THR A 84 -1.64 16.62 0.21
CA THR A 84 -0.31 16.08 0.50
C THR A 84 0.48 15.71 -0.76
N GLY A 85 -0.13 15.77 -1.95
CA GLY A 85 0.48 15.30 -3.20
C GLY A 85 0.59 13.77 -3.28
N ALA A 86 -0.07 13.04 -2.38
CA ALA A 86 -0.14 11.57 -2.44
C ALA A 86 -0.99 11.07 -3.62
N VAL A 87 -1.87 11.93 -4.12
CA VAL A 87 -2.64 11.76 -5.35
C VAL A 87 -2.31 12.92 -6.28
N ASP A 88 -1.86 12.58 -7.49
CA ASP A 88 -1.65 13.54 -8.56
C ASP A 88 -2.94 13.70 -9.36
N MET A 89 -3.46 14.94 -9.41
CA MET A 89 -4.70 15.27 -10.09
C MET A 89 -4.59 15.10 -11.61
N ASP A 90 -3.42 15.38 -12.19
CA ASP A 90 -3.20 15.20 -13.63
C ASP A 90 -3.25 13.71 -14.00
N HIS A 91 -2.66 12.86 -13.16
CA HIS A 91 -2.73 11.41 -13.33
C HIS A 91 -4.16 10.88 -13.11
N LEU A 92 -4.88 11.46 -12.15
CA LEU A 92 -6.26 11.08 -11.86
C LEU A 92 -7.17 11.34 -13.06
N GLU A 93 -7.11 12.53 -13.66
CA GLU A 93 -7.96 12.92 -14.80
C GLU A 93 -7.64 12.13 -16.07
N ASN A 94 -6.35 11.96 -16.38
CA ASN A 94 -5.94 11.40 -17.66
C ASN A 94 -5.89 9.86 -17.68
N HIS A 95 -5.75 9.20 -16.52
CA HIS A 95 -5.57 7.75 -16.46
C HIS A 95 -6.60 7.05 -15.57
N THR A 96 -6.89 7.61 -14.39
CA THR A 96 -7.70 6.89 -13.41
C THR A 96 -9.20 6.93 -13.74
N ILE A 97 -9.73 8.08 -14.17
CA ILE A 97 -11.14 8.21 -14.54
C ILE A 97 -11.50 7.39 -15.79
N GLN A 98 -10.55 7.22 -16.71
CA GLN A 98 -10.77 6.57 -18.00
C GLN A 98 -10.62 5.03 -17.96
N THR A 99 -10.20 4.47 -16.82
CA THR A 99 -9.95 3.03 -16.68
C THR A 99 -11.05 2.32 -15.91
N GLU A 100 -11.15 1.00 -16.09
CA GLU A 100 -12.11 0.16 -15.38
C GLU A 100 -11.94 0.31 -13.85
N LEU A 101 -13.06 0.58 -13.16
CA LEU A 101 -13.10 0.79 -11.73
C LEU A 101 -12.84 -0.52 -10.98
N LYS A 102 -11.58 -0.76 -10.64
CA LYS A 102 -11.18 -1.86 -9.76
C LYS A 102 -11.43 -1.51 -8.28
N PRO A 103 -11.78 -2.47 -7.41
CA PRO A 103 -11.85 -2.25 -5.97
C PRO A 103 -10.50 -1.81 -5.38
N ILE A 104 -10.54 -0.93 -4.38
CA ILE A 104 -9.35 -0.49 -3.63
C ILE A 104 -8.91 -1.56 -2.63
N ILE A 105 -7.70 -1.45 -2.07
CA ILE A 105 -7.26 -2.31 -0.95
C ILE A 105 -7.08 -1.46 0.30
N VAL A 106 -7.75 -1.85 1.37
CA VAL A 106 -7.69 -1.18 2.68
C VAL A 106 -7.21 -2.16 3.74
N CYS A 107 -6.09 -1.84 4.39
CA CYS A 107 -5.56 -2.58 5.54
C CYS A 107 -6.10 -1.98 6.85
N ARG A 108 -6.74 -2.79 7.69
CA ARG A 108 -7.19 -2.37 9.02
C ARG A 108 -6.08 -2.51 10.05
N GLU A 109 -5.88 -1.48 10.88
CA GLU A 109 -4.88 -1.49 11.97
C GLU A 109 -5.46 -1.80 13.36
N GLY A 110 -6.79 -1.81 13.52
CA GLY A 110 -7.47 -2.26 14.73
C GLY A 110 -8.05 -1.15 15.63
N GLY A 111 -7.66 0.11 15.43
CA GLY A 111 -8.25 1.26 16.15
C GLY A 111 -9.45 1.93 15.46
N GLY A 112 -10.03 1.27 14.45
CA GLY A 112 -11.24 1.73 13.75
C GLY A 112 -10.98 2.40 12.39
N PRO A 113 -12.03 2.83 11.67
CA PRO A 113 -11.97 3.28 10.28
C PRO A 113 -10.98 4.42 10.01
N ALA A 114 -10.78 5.32 10.98
CA ALA A 114 -9.84 6.44 10.87
C ALA A 114 -8.36 6.00 10.84
N GLN A 115 -8.06 4.77 11.26
CA GLN A 115 -6.72 4.18 11.23
C GLN A 115 -6.54 3.18 10.08
N ASP A 116 -7.60 2.88 9.33
CA ASP A 116 -7.53 2.00 8.18
C ASP A 116 -6.70 2.65 7.06
N GLN A 117 -5.92 1.87 6.33
CA GLN A 117 -4.90 2.36 5.41
C GLN A 117 -5.21 1.93 3.98
N ILE A 118 -5.43 2.88 3.08
CA ILE A 118 -5.57 2.61 1.65
C ILE A 118 -4.17 2.31 1.11
N VAL A 119 -3.84 1.03 0.99
CA VAL A 119 -2.53 0.57 0.53
C VAL A 119 -2.47 0.45 -0.99
N ASP A 120 -3.62 0.50 -1.64
CA ASP A 120 -3.73 0.56 -3.08
C ASP A 120 -5.00 1.28 -3.54
N GLY A 121 -4.90 1.97 -4.67
CA GLY A 121 -6.03 2.61 -5.33
C GLY A 121 -6.35 3.99 -4.77
N ALA A 122 -5.36 4.70 -4.23
CA ALA A 122 -5.55 6.06 -3.69
C ALA A 122 -6.15 7.04 -4.72
N HIS A 123 -5.67 7.02 -5.97
CA HIS A 123 -6.25 7.82 -7.06
C HIS A 123 -7.71 7.42 -7.34
N ARG A 124 -8.03 6.12 -7.34
CA ARG A 124 -9.40 5.61 -7.54
C ARG A 124 -10.32 6.02 -6.40
N PHE A 125 -9.83 5.94 -5.16
CA PHE A 125 -10.54 6.41 -3.98
C PHE A 125 -10.90 7.89 -4.12
N VAL A 126 -9.96 8.74 -4.50
CA VAL A 126 -10.22 10.18 -4.70
C VAL A 126 -11.21 10.41 -5.85
N ALA A 127 -11.02 9.74 -7.00
CA ALA A 127 -11.91 9.89 -8.15
C ALA A 127 -13.36 9.53 -7.81
N LEU A 128 -13.57 8.42 -7.09
CA LEU A 128 -14.88 7.99 -6.64
C LEU A 128 -15.53 8.97 -5.65
N HIS A 129 -14.74 9.58 -4.75
CA HIS A 129 -15.25 10.63 -3.87
C HIS A 129 -15.67 11.89 -4.62
N MET A 130 -14.87 12.32 -5.59
CA MET A 130 -15.21 13.49 -6.40
C MET A 130 -16.46 13.26 -7.23
N GLY A 131 -16.59 12.07 -7.84
CA GLY A 131 -17.81 11.66 -8.53
C GLY A 131 -19.01 11.62 -7.58
N ALA A 132 -18.88 10.98 -6.41
CA ALA A 132 -19.95 10.90 -5.43
C ALA A 132 -20.42 12.30 -4.96
N ALA A 133 -19.48 13.21 -4.69
CA ALA A 133 -19.79 14.60 -4.33
C ALA A 133 -20.47 15.37 -5.48
N ALA A 134 -19.96 15.23 -6.71
CA ALA A 134 -20.48 15.94 -7.88
C ALA A 134 -21.89 15.49 -8.29
N PHE A 135 -22.18 14.19 -8.15
CA PHE A 135 -23.44 13.58 -8.57
C PHE A 135 -24.41 13.30 -7.41
N GLY A 136 -24.05 13.66 -6.17
CA GLY A 136 -24.87 13.42 -4.98
C GLY A 136 -25.11 11.94 -4.68
N LEU A 137 -24.16 11.06 -5.04
CA LEU A 137 -24.30 9.62 -4.87
C LEU A 137 -23.93 9.22 -3.43
N GLY A 138 -24.86 8.54 -2.73
CA GLY A 138 -24.67 8.04 -1.37
C GLY A 138 -24.08 6.63 -1.28
N GLY A 139 -23.41 6.14 -2.34
CA GLY A 139 -22.88 4.79 -2.40
C GLY A 139 -21.52 4.63 -1.71
N GLY A 140 -21.24 3.45 -1.16
CA GLY A 140 -19.92 3.14 -0.64
C GLY A 140 -18.91 2.84 -1.75
N ILE A 141 -17.62 2.98 -1.45
CA ILE A 141 -16.53 2.68 -2.38
C ILE A 141 -16.24 1.18 -2.37
N PRO A 142 -16.19 0.51 -3.53
CA PRO A 142 -15.84 -0.90 -3.59
C PRO A 142 -14.38 -1.11 -3.16
N GLY A 143 -14.14 -2.03 -2.24
CA GLY A 143 -12.79 -2.37 -1.82
C GLY A 143 -12.66 -3.73 -1.13
N TYR A 144 -11.42 -4.16 -0.95
CA TYR A 144 -11.06 -5.30 -0.11
C TYR A 144 -10.64 -4.80 1.26
N LEU A 145 -11.32 -5.29 2.32
CA LEU A 145 -10.94 -5.01 3.70
C LEU A 145 -10.04 -6.13 4.21
N VAL A 146 -8.78 -5.80 4.48
CA VAL A 146 -7.77 -6.78 4.88
C VAL A 146 -7.42 -6.57 6.35
N TYR A 147 -7.45 -7.65 7.13
CA TYR A 147 -7.22 -7.60 8.56
C TYR A 147 -5.77 -7.92 8.93
N PRO A 148 -5.29 -7.56 10.13
CA PRO A 148 -3.91 -7.81 10.54
C PRO A 148 -3.44 -9.26 10.45
N ALA A 149 -4.34 -10.25 10.56
CA ALA A 149 -4.00 -11.65 10.36
C ALA A 149 -3.57 -11.93 8.90
N ASP A 150 -4.15 -11.20 7.95
CA ASP A 150 -4.05 -11.45 6.52
C ASP A 150 -2.99 -10.57 5.85
N TRP A 151 -2.90 -9.27 6.19
CA TRP A 151 -1.97 -8.38 5.49
C TRP A 151 -0.53 -8.44 6.00
N LYS A 152 -0.27 -8.97 7.21
CA LYS A 152 1.08 -9.04 7.78
C LYS A 152 2.08 -9.81 6.91
N GLN A 153 1.60 -10.79 6.15
CA GLN A 153 2.44 -11.59 5.25
C GLN A 153 2.99 -10.79 4.05
N PHE A 154 2.40 -9.63 3.74
CA PHE A 154 2.81 -8.76 2.64
C PHE A 154 3.71 -7.60 3.09
N LEU A 155 4.06 -7.53 4.38
CA LEU A 155 4.98 -6.51 4.88
C LEU A 155 6.38 -6.73 4.33
N VAL A 156 6.91 -5.66 3.70
CA VAL A 156 8.29 -5.58 3.25
C VAL A 156 9.15 -4.97 4.35
N PRO A 157 10.25 -5.60 4.75
CA PRO A 157 11.20 -5.00 5.69
C PRO A 157 11.72 -3.63 5.20
N PRO A 158 11.80 -2.58 6.05
CA PRO A 158 12.25 -1.24 5.64
C PRO A 158 13.59 -1.22 4.89
N LYS A 159 14.57 -1.99 5.36
CA LYS A 159 15.90 -2.13 4.71
C LYS A 159 15.86 -2.69 3.28
N ILE A 160 14.80 -3.42 2.92
CA ILE A 160 14.57 -3.93 1.56
C ILE A 160 13.88 -2.84 0.73
N ALA A 161 12.86 -2.20 1.29
CA ALA A 161 12.17 -1.10 0.65
C ALA A 161 13.13 0.05 0.30
N GLU A 162 14.00 0.47 1.22
CA GLU A 162 15.04 1.50 1.01
C GLU A 162 16.06 1.17 -0.10
N ARG A 163 16.14 -0.08 -0.54
CA ARG A 163 17.02 -0.47 -1.66
C ARG A 163 16.28 -0.52 -3.00
N ILE A 164 14.97 -0.71 -2.95
CA ILE A 164 14.07 -0.66 -4.11
C ILE A 164 13.78 0.81 -4.42
N PHE A 165 13.42 1.59 -3.41
CA PHE A 165 13.40 3.04 -3.43
C PHE A 165 14.82 3.55 -3.25
N LYS A 166 15.57 3.77 -4.34
CA LYS A 166 16.76 4.62 -4.28
C LYS A 166 16.33 6.02 -3.84
N PHE A 167 16.31 6.30 -2.54
CA PHE A 167 16.38 7.66 -2.02
C PHE A 167 17.79 8.21 -2.24
#